data_AF-A0A7C1RMJ7-F1
#
_entry.id   AF-A0A7C1RMJ7-F1
#
_cell.length_a   1.000
_cell.length_b   1.000
_cell.length_c   1.000
_cell.angle_alpha   90.00
_cell.angle_beta   90.00
_cell.angle_gamma   90.00
#
_symmetry.space_group_name_H-M   'P 1'
#
loop_
_entity.id
_entity.type
_entity.pdbx_description
1 polymer ?
#
loop_
_entity_poly.entity_id
_entity_poly.type
_entity_poly.pdbx_seq_one_letter_code
_entity_poly.pdbx_strand_id
1 'polypeptide(L)'
;MTTNDERELEIVNLDELKIKRRESPGHPWKIARRLEKEQAAKFLSIEDIYNRIKKMNNIRDKCLLVMLYITAGRISEIVRRDVVKFRKKEVRLVNKGKVKRAKIIDYSTKERKRIEPSIKRRDLSLQTKDDKKTVVIRMRNLKNKRKGEQVKLIPLPLNSEINKKFFAIIKQYVQILDEDEELFPIGIRRAENIILKAGFNPHFLRSVRLTHLVKYHNFSDQKLKAFSGWSDSRPAAHYIRIGWEDLVSSM
;
A
#
# COMPACT_ATOMS: atom_id res chain seq x y z
N MET A 1 -44.53 23.68 29.76
CA MET A 1 -43.92 24.30 28.57
C MET A 1 -42.72 23.47 28.15
N THR A 2 -42.95 22.43 27.35
CA THR A 2 -41.89 21.69 26.65
C THR A 2 -41.56 22.45 25.38
N THR A 3 -40.34 22.96 25.29
CA THR A 3 -39.78 23.68 24.15
C THR A 3 -39.93 22.86 22.86
N ASN A 4 -40.51 23.48 21.84
CA ASN A 4 -40.89 22.89 20.55
C ASN A 4 -39.70 22.59 19.61
N ASP A 5 -38.46 22.54 20.12
CA ASP A 5 -37.21 22.52 19.34
C ASP A 5 -36.62 21.10 19.12
N GLU A 6 -37.33 20.04 19.51
CA GLU A 6 -36.90 18.66 19.28
C GLU A 6 -37.50 18.01 18.01
N ARG A 7 -38.14 18.80 17.13
CA ARG A 7 -38.63 18.29 15.85
C ARG A 7 -37.47 18.18 14.86
N GLU A 8 -37.22 16.94 14.46
CA GLU A 8 -36.44 16.52 13.28
C GLU A 8 -34.92 16.41 13.43
N LEU A 9 -34.45 15.76 14.49
CA LEU A 9 -33.16 15.06 14.40
C LEU A 9 -33.39 13.69 13.75
N GLU A 10 -33.21 13.62 12.43
CA GLU A 10 -33.16 12.35 11.69
C GLU A 10 -32.02 11.49 12.26
N ILE A 11 -32.36 10.36 12.89
CA ILE A 11 -31.38 9.39 13.38
C ILE A 11 -30.81 8.67 12.16
N VAL A 12 -29.74 9.23 11.61
CA VAL A 12 -29.03 8.63 10.49
C VAL A 12 -28.24 7.42 10.99
N ASN A 13 -28.67 6.21 10.60
CA ASN A 13 -27.90 5.00 10.84
C ASN A 13 -26.61 5.02 10.02
N LEU A 14 -25.51 5.41 10.67
CA LEU A 14 -24.19 5.53 10.05
C LEU A 14 -23.68 4.21 9.45
N ASP A 15 -24.14 3.06 9.95
CA ASP A 15 -23.73 1.76 9.40
C ASP A 15 -24.49 1.44 8.11
N GLU A 16 -25.77 1.78 8.00
CA GLU A 16 -26.52 1.70 6.74
C GLU A 16 -25.95 2.63 5.66
N LEU A 17 -25.55 3.86 6.01
CA LEU A 17 -24.89 4.75 5.06
C LEU A 17 -23.52 4.22 4.59
N LYS A 18 -22.74 3.58 5.49
CA LYS A 18 -21.48 2.93 5.11
C LYS A 18 -21.72 1.72 4.20
N ILE A 19 -22.77 0.95 4.45
CA ILE A 19 -23.18 -0.18 3.63
C ILE A 19 -23.59 0.31 2.24
N LYS A 20 -24.53 1.27 2.14
CA LYS A 20 -24.97 1.88 0.87
C LYS A 20 -23.80 2.47 0.07
N ARG A 21 -22.85 3.15 0.72
CA ARG A 21 -21.61 3.63 0.06
C ARG A 21 -20.76 2.48 -0.46
N ARG A 22 -20.51 1.44 0.34
CA ARG A 22 -19.72 0.26 -0.10
C ARG A 22 -20.39 -0.49 -1.24
N GLU A 23 -21.71 -0.50 -1.30
CA GLU A 23 -22.48 -1.18 -2.34
C GLU A 23 -22.64 -0.38 -3.62
N SER A 24 -22.26 0.91 -3.62
CA SER A 24 -22.32 1.76 -4.81
C SER A 24 -21.47 1.16 -5.96
N PRO A 25 -22.00 1.06 -7.20
CA PRO A 25 -21.30 0.43 -8.33
C PRO A 25 -19.93 1.04 -8.63
N GLY A 26 -19.77 2.35 -8.42
CA GLY A 26 -18.51 3.09 -8.60
C GLY A 26 -17.58 3.09 -7.38
N HIS A 27 -17.89 2.34 -6.32
CA HIS A 27 -17.06 2.37 -5.12
C HIS A 27 -15.65 1.82 -5.41
N PRO A 28 -14.56 2.51 -5.01
CA PRO A 28 -13.18 2.14 -5.34
C PRO A 28 -12.82 0.67 -5.08
N TRP A 29 -13.32 0.07 -3.99
CA TRP A 29 -13.07 -1.35 -3.68
C TRP A 29 -13.72 -2.34 -4.69
N LYS A 30 -14.89 -2.02 -5.28
CA LYS A 30 -15.52 -2.88 -6.30
C LYS A 30 -14.77 -2.78 -7.62
N ILE A 31 -14.40 -1.56 -8.03
CA ILE A 31 -13.55 -1.32 -9.21
C ILE A 31 -12.21 -2.04 -9.05
N ALA A 32 -11.57 -1.88 -7.88
CA ALA A 32 -10.36 -2.59 -7.50
C ALA A 32 -10.50 -4.11 -7.65
N ARG A 33 -11.56 -4.70 -7.10
CA ARG A 33 -11.79 -6.15 -7.14
C ARG A 33 -12.10 -6.66 -8.54
N ARG A 34 -12.82 -5.89 -9.35
CA ARG A 34 -13.08 -6.20 -10.76
C ARG A 34 -11.78 -6.17 -11.56
N LEU A 35 -11.01 -5.10 -11.42
CA LEU A 35 -9.68 -4.97 -12.03
C LEU A 35 -8.75 -6.09 -11.58
N GLU A 36 -8.74 -6.43 -10.28
CA GLU A 36 -7.97 -7.56 -9.76
C GLU A 36 -8.37 -8.88 -10.41
N LYS A 37 -9.67 -9.15 -10.62
CA LYS A 37 -10.13 -10.36 -11.31
C LYS A 37 -9.72 -10.36 -12.79
N GLU A 38 -9.97 -9.27 -13.49
CA GLU A 38 -9.62 -9.11 -14.92
C GLU A 38 -8.11 -9.20 -15.14
N GLN A 39 -7.32 -8.67 -14.21
CA GLN A 39 -5.87 -8.66 -14.29
C GLN A 39 -5.25 -9.94 -13.71
N ALA A 40 -5.88 -10.62 -12.74
CA ALA A 40 -5.43 -11.95 -12.30
C ALA A 40 -5.61 -12.99 -13.41
N ALA A 41 -6.62 -12.82 -14.27
CA ALA A 41 -6.80 -13.64 -15.47
C ALA A 41 -5.70 -13.40 -16.53
N LYS A 42 -5.03 -12.24 -16.50
CA LYS A 42 -3.97 -11.88 -17.45
C LYS A 42 -2.65 -11.71 -16.71
N PHE A 43 -1.78 -12.71 -16.79
CA PHE A 43 -0.41 -12.57 -16.30
C PHE A 43 0.29 -11.42 -17.03
N LEU A 44 0.51 -10.29 -16.33
CA LEU A 44 1.13 -9.09 -16.89
C LEU A 44 2.63 -9.20 -16.79
N SER A 45 3.33 -9.13 -17.92
CA SER A 45 4.79 -9.13 -17.93
C SER A 45 5.37 -7.86 -17.29
N ILE A 46 6.65 -7.90 -16.91
CA ILE A 46 7.36 -6.71 -16.41
C ILE A 46 7.34 -5.58 -17.46
N GLU A 47 7.48 -5.94 -18.74
CA GLU A 47 7.41 -5.02 -19.88
C GLU A 47 6.03 -4.37 -20.01
N ASP A 48 4.94 -5.12 -19.82
CA ASP A 48 3.57 -4.56 -19.84
C ASP A 48 3.38 -3.51 -18.74
N ILE A 49 3.89 -3.79 -17.54
CA ILE A 49 3.86 -2.83 -16.42
C ILE A 49 4.62 -1.57 -16.81
N TYR A 50 5.85 -1.71 -17.31
CA TYR A 50 6.65 -0.57 -17.74
C TYR A 50 5.97 0.25 -18.84
N ASN A 51 5.43 -0.40 -19.87
CA ASN A 51 4.78 0.27 -21.00
C ASN A 51 3.54 1.05 -20.58
N ARG A 52 2.75 0.53 -19.62
CA ARG A 52 1.62 1.26 -19.05
C ARG A 52 2.05 2.48 -18.24
N ILE A 53 3.07 2.34 -17.40
CA ILE A 53 3.62 3.45 -16.62
C ILE A 53 4.20 4.53 -17.54
N LYS A 54 4.91 4.14 -18.60
CA LYS A 54 5.56 5.06 -19.56
C LYS A 54 4.55 6.02 -20.20
N LYS A 55 3.32 5.56 -20.46
CA LYS A 55 2.23 6.35 -21.08
C LYS A 55 1.67 7.47 -20.21
N MET A 56 1.99 7.50 -18.91
CA MET A 56 1.55 8.60 -18.05
C MET A 56 2.27 9.90 -18.44
N ASN A 57 1.69 11.06 -18.12
CA ASN A 57 2.31 12.35 -18.46
C ASN A 57 3.14 12.92 -17.30
N ASN A 58 2.67 12.72 -16.06
CA ASN A 58 3.30 13.30 -14.87
C ASN A 58 4.44 12.41 -14.33
N ILE A 59 5.65 12.96 -14.19
CA ILE A 59 6.84 12.23 -13.76
C ILE A 59 6.76 11.74 -12.29
N ARG A 60 6.17 12.52 -11.38
CA ARG A 60 5.92 12.06 -10.00
C ARG A 60 5.02 10.85 -10.01
N ASP A 61 3.94 10.90 -10.79
CA ASP A 61 2.94 9.83 -10.82
C ASP A 61 3.51 8.57 -11.48
N LYS A 62 4.38 8.70 -12.50
CA LYS A 62 5.20 7.58 -13.01
C LYS A 62 6.05 6.97 -11.90
N CYS A 63 6.82 7.81 -11.22
CA CYS A 63 7.71 7.38 -10.14
C CYS A 63 6.94 6.69 -9.01
N LEU A 64 5.73 7.17 -8.67
CA LEU A 64 4.85 6.54 -7.69
C LEU A 64 4.50 5.09 -8.07
N LEU A 65 4.07 4.86 -9.32
CA LEU A 65 3.75 3.50 -9.78
C LEU A 65 5.00 2.62 -9.84
N VAL A 66 6.13 3.16 -10.31
CA VAL A 66 7.40 2.43 -10.33
C VAL A 66 7.81 2.02 -8.91
N MET A 67 7.71 2.93 -7.94
CA MET A 67 8.05 2.65 -6.54
C MET A 67 7.11 1.61 -5.93
N LEU A 68 5.80 1.69 -6.17
CA LEU A 68 4.84 0.68 -5.73
C LEU A 68 5.14 -0.70 -6.31
N TYR A 69 5.41 -0.75 -7.61
CA TYR A 69 5.73 -1.99 -8.29
C TYR A 69 7.05 -2.57 -7.78
N ILE A 70 8.17 -1.84 -7.85
CA ILE A 70 9.49 -2.36 -7.48
C ILE A 70 9.53 -2.87 -6.05
N THR A 71 8.99 -2.08 -5.11
CA THR A 71 9.09 -2.37 -3.67
C THR A 71 8.06 -3.39 -3.20
N ALA A 72 7.07 -3.69 -4.04
CA ALA A 72 5.83 -4.36 -3.65
C ALA A 72 5.23 -3.73 -2.37
N GLY A 73 5.50 -2.46 -2.08
CA GLY A 73 5.15 -1.79 -0.83
C GLY A 73 3.65 -1.59 -0.69
N ARG A 74 3.15 -1.46 0.55
CA ARG A 74 1.80 -0.94 0.72
C ARG A 74 1.79 0.53 0.33
N ILE A 75 0.68 1.01 -0.22
CA ILE A 75 0.55 2.42 -0.58
C ILE A 75 0.85 3.35 0.61
N SER A 76 0.39 2.97 1.81
CA SER A 76 0.63 3.72 3.06
C SER A 76 2.09 3.69 3.55
N GLU A 77 2.93 2.81 3.01
CA GLU A 77 4.39 2.78 3.30
C GLU A 77 5.16 3.73 2.38
N ILE A 78 4.55 4.14 1.26
CA ILE A 78 5.20 4.94 0.21
C ILE A 78 4.77 6.40 0.25
N VAL A 79 3.49 6.67 0.48
CA VAL A 79 2.93 8.03 0.49
C VAL A 79 2.61 8.52 1.89
N ARG A 80 2.24 9.80 2.04
CA ARG A 80 1.84 10.36 3.34
C ARG A 80 0.67 9.58 3.92
N ARG A 81 0.81 9.22 5.20
CA ARG A 81 -0.23 8.53 5.94
C ARG A 81 -0.74 9.42 7.05
N ASP A 82 -2.05 9.58 7.01
CA ASP A 82 -2.84 10.23 8.03
C ASP A 82 -3.19 9.22 9.12
N VAL A 83 -2.59 9.37 10.31
CA VAL A 83 -2.90 8.52 11.47
C VAL A 83 -3.87 9.27 12.37
N VAL A 84 -5.14 8.82 12.35
CA VAL A 84 -6.17 9.28 13.28
C VAL A 84 -6.18 8.32 14.47
N LYS A 85 -5.97 8.85 15.67
CA LYS A 85 -6.23 8.12 16.92
C LYS A 85 -7.65 8.42 17.36
N PHE A 86 -8.41 7.37 17.62
CA PHE A 86 -9.69 7.47 18.30
C PHE A 86 -9.42 7.22 19.79
N ARG A 87 -9.97 8.06 20.66
CA ARG A 87 -10.02 7.74 22.09
C ARG A 87 -10.83 6.45 22.28
N LYS A 88 -10.38 5.57 23.19
CA LYS A 88 -11.10 4.33 23.51
C LYS A 88 -12.51 4.69 23.99
N LYS A 89 -13.52 3.96 23.50
CA LYS A 89 -14.87 4.03 24.05
C LYS A 89 -14.83 3.51 25.49
N GLU A 90 -15.21 4.34 26.46
CA GLU A 90 -15.50 3.85 27.81
C GLU A 90 -16.95 3.41 27.88
N VAL A 91 -17.15 2.15 28.29
CA VAL A 91 -18.47 1.63 28.63
C VAL A 91 -18.58 1.70 30.15
N ARG A 92 -19.48 2.54 30.67
CA ARG A 92 -19.81 2.52 32.10
C ARG A 92 -21.09 1.72 32.29
N LEU A 93 -21.03 0.72 33.16
CA LEU A 93 -22.24 0.05 33.64
C LEU A 93 -22.93 0.99 34.62
N VAL A 94 -24.16 1.36 34.31
CA VAL A 94 -24.99 2.20 35.18
C VAL A 94 -26.10 1.33 35.74
N ASN A 95 -26.25 1.33 37.07
CA ASN A 95 -27.37 0.66 37.72
C ASN A 95 -28.64 1.48 37.48
N LYS A 96 -29.66 0.88 36.85
CA LYS A 96 -31.03 1.41 36.80
C LYS A 96 -31.94 0.38 37.47
N GLY A 97 -32.15 0.53 38.78
CA GLY A 97 -32.89 -0.46 39.58
C GLY A 97 -32.14 -1.79 39.69
N LYS A 98 -32.86 -2.92 39.56
CA LYS A 98 -32.29 -4.29 39.64
C LYS A 98 -31.53 -4.73 38.39
N VAL A 99 -31.52 -3.92 37.31
CA VAL A 99 -30.90 -4.28 36.03
C VAL A 99 -29.70 -3.39 35.74
N LYS A 100 -28.56 -4.00 35.44
CA LYS A 100 -27.35 -3.31 34.96
C LYS A 100 -27.53 -2.97 33.48
N ARG A 101 -27.43 -1.69 33.09
CA ARG A 101 -27.40 -1.28 31.69
C ARG A 101 -26.04 -0.68 31.34
N ALA A 102 -25.48 -1.07 30.20
CA ALA A 102 -24.29 -0.42 29.66
C ALA A 102 -24.67 0.96 29.09
N LYS A 103 -24.10 2.02 29.65
CA LYS A 103 -24.15 3.36 29.05
C LYS A 103 -22.82 3.58 28.34
N ILE A 104 -22.87 3.67 27.01
CA ILE A 104 -21.73 4.08 26.21
C ILE A 104 -21.59 5.59 26.40
N ILE A 105 -20.47 6.03 26.99
CA ILE A 105 -20.15 7.46 27.07
C ILE A 105 -19.23 7.74 25.89
N ASP A 106 -19.79 8.27 24.81
CA ASP A 106 -19.06 8.51 23.58
C ASP A 106 -18.34 9.86 23.66
N TYR A 107 -17.05 9.84 24.00
CA TYR A 107 -16.15 10.98 23.78
C TYR A 107 -15.37 10.75 22.48
N SER A 108 -16.04 10.60 21.33
CA SER A 108 -15.36 10.50 20.04
C SER A 108 -14.86 11.88 19.55
N THR A 109 -14.19 12.65 20.39
CA THR A 109 -13.41 13.78 19.88
C THR A 109 -12.19 13.18 19.19
N LYS A 110 -12.14 13.30 17.85
CA LYS A 110 -10.99 12.88 17.05
C LYS A 110 -9.74 13.53 17.63
N GLU A 111 -8.78 12.73 18.07
CA GLU A 111 -7.51 13.25 18.55
C GLU A 111 -6.65 13.70 17.37
N ARG A 112 -5.64 14.56 17.63
CA ARG A 112 -4.78 15.17 16.61
C ARG A 112 -4.29 14.13 15.59
N LYS A 113 -4.48 14.47 14.32
CA LYS A 113 -4.03 13.69 13.16
C LYS A 113 -2.50 13.76 13.09
N ARG A 114 -1.79 12.67 13.40
CA ARG A 114 -0.35 12.59 13.16
C ARG A 114 -0.13 12.31 11.68
N ILE A 115 0.61 13.16 10.99
CA ILE A 115 1.03 12.93 9.61
C ILE A 115 2.34 12.15 9.67
N GLU A 116 2.32 10.92 9.17
CA GLU A 116 3.53 10.16 8.91
C GLU A 116 4.02 10.53 7.49
N PRO A 117 5.25 11.05 7.35
CA PRO A 117 5.74 11.51 6.04
C PRO A 117 5.92 10.32 5.09
N SER A 118 5.96 10.59 3.79
CA SER A 118 6.32 9.62 2.76
C SER A 118 7.81 9.24 2.81
N ILE A 119 8.26 8.41 1.87
CA ILE A 119 9.69 8.14 1.62
C ILE A 119 10.37 9.46 1.22
N LYS A 120 11.59 9.71 1.68
CA LYS A 120 12.39 10.90 1.31
C LYS A 120 13.46 10.58 0.28
N ARG A 121 14.03 11.60 -0.38
CA ARG A 121 15.15 11.41 -1.33
C ARG A 121 16.32 10.66 -0.68
N ARG A 122 16.72 11.04 0.53
CA ARG A 122 17.80 10.38 1.29
C ARG A 122 17.56 8.90 1.61
N ASP A 123 16.32 8.40 1.48
CA ASP A 123 16.03 6.98 1.68
C ASP A 123 16.39 6.14 0.43
N LEU A 124 16.83 6.77 -0.66
CA LEU A 124 17.38 6.11 -1.84
C LEU A 124 18.91 6.23 -1.82
N SER A 125 19.61 5.11 -1.93
CA SER A 125 21.07 5.08 -2.02
C SER A 125 21.53 4.19 -3.17
N LEU A 126 22.58 4.60 -3.87
CA LEU A 126 23.25 3.75 -4.85
C LEU A 126 24.41 3.05 -4.17
N GLN A 127 24.47 1.73 -4.27
CA GLN A 127 25.50 0.89 -3.67
C GLN A 127 26.07 -0.05 -4.73
N THR A 128 27.35 -0.40 -4.59
CA THR A 128 27.98 -1.44 -5.40
C THR A 128 28.26 -2.63 -4.49
N LYS A 129 27.73 -3.80 -4.85
CA LYS A 129 27.98 -5.05 -4.14
C LYS A 129 28.21 -6.15 -5.15
N ASP A 130 29.30 -6.90 -5.01
CA ASP A 130 29.68 -7.99 -5.94
C ASP A 130 29.70 -7.51 -7.41
N ASP A 131 30.35 -6.36 -7.65
CA ASP A 131 30.42 -5.64 -8.95
C ASP A 131 29.07 -5.24 -9.56
N LYS A 132 27.98 -5.40 -8.81
CA LYS A 132 26.63 -5.05 -9.25
C LYS A 132 26.20 -3.74 -8.60
N LYS A 133 26.01 -2.72 -9.44
CA LYS A 133 25.34 -1.47 -9.04
C LYS A 133 23.89 -1.75 -8.69
N THR A 134 23.49 -1.36 -7.50
CA THR A 134 22.17 -1.62 -6.93
C THR A 134 21.65 -0.36 -6.26
N VAL A 135 20.41 0.01 -6.56
CA VAL A 135 19.71 1.05 -5.80
C VAL A 135 19.05 0.39 -4.61
N VAL A 136 19.35 0.88 -3.40
CA VAL A 136 18.74 0.41 -2.16
C VAL A 136 17.72 1.44 -1.70
N ILE A 137 16.46 1.00 -1.62
CA ILE A 137 15.34 1.81 -1.16
C ILE A 137 15.04 1.45 0.28
N ARG A 138 15.19 2.42 1.18
CA ARG A 138 14.86 2.28 2.61
C ARG A 138 13.39 2.62 2.83
N MET A 139 12.61 1.69 3.36
CA MET A 139 11.17 1.87 3.60
C MET A 139 10.79 1.49 5.02
N ARG A 140 9.74 2.12 5.54
CA ARG A 140 9.14 1.71 6.81
C ARG A 140 8.37 0.41 6.65
N ASN A 141 8.42 -0.43 7.66
CA ASN A 141 7.63 -1.65 7.77
C ASN A 141 6.48 -1.41 8.75
N LEU A 142 5.30 -1.10 8.23
CA LEU A 142 4.14 -0.79 9.08
C LEU A 142 3.49 -2.03 9.72
N LYS A 143 3.72 -3.22 9.14
CA LYS A 143 3.12 -4.47 9.65
C LYS A 143 3.95 -5.04 10.80
N ASN A 144 5.26 -4.85 10.76
CA ASN A 144 6.16 -5.40 11.75
C ASN A 144 6.70 -4.33 12.69
N LYS A 145 6.24 -4.38 13.95
CA LYS A 145 6.62 -3.41 14.99
C LYS A 145 7.76 -3.90 15.88
N ARG A 146 8.29 -5.12 15.63
CA ARG A 146 9.43 -5.65 16.39
C ARG A 146 10.64 -4.72 16.24
N LYS A 147 11.37 -4.52 17.34
CA LYS A 147 12.59 -3.69 17.35
C LYS A 147 13.58 -4.26 16.32
N GLY A 148 14.12 -3.41 15.44
CA GLY A 148 15.00 -3.82 14.34
C GLY A 148 14.31 -4.13 13.00
N GLU A 149 13.02 -4.48 12.99
CA GLU A 149 12.29 -4.85 11.76
C GLU A 149 11.34 -3.74 11.25
N GLN A 150 11.44 -2.55 11.86
CA GLN A 150 10.62 -1.36 11.52
C GLN A 150 11.00 -0.73 10.17
N VAL A 151 12.12 -1.15 9.60
CA VAL A 151 12.62 -0.68 8.32
C VAL A 151 12.95 -1.92 7.47
N LYS A 152 12.67 -1.83 6.17
CA LYS A 152 13.09 -2.81 5.17
C LYS A 152 13.92 -2.12 4.10
N LEU A 153 14.93 -2.84 3.61
CA LEU A 153 15.78 -2.40 2.51
C LEU A 153 15.37 -3.19 1.27
N ILE A 154 14.95 -2.48 0.22
CA ILE A 154 14.52 -3.07 -1.03
C ILE A 154 15.62 -2.84 -2.08
N PRO A 155 16.33 -3.89 -2.52
CA PRO A 155 17.30 -3.76 -3.59
C PRO A 155 16.64 -3.72 -4.97
N LEU A 156 17.12 -2.83 -5.82
CA LEU A 156 16.84 -2.78 -7.26
C LEU A 156 18.19 -2.93 -7.99
N PRO A 157 18.59 -4.15 -8.38
CA PRO A 157 19.84 -4.36 -9.09
C PRO A 157 19.76 -3.79 -10.51
N LEU A 158 20.76 -3.03 -10.94
CA LEU A 158 20.78 -2.35 -12.24
C LEU A 158 21.45 -3.17 -13.35
N ASN A 159 21.52 -4.48 -13.17
CA ASN A 159 22.08 -5.41 -14.15
C ASN A 159 21.13 -5.68 -15.33
N SER A 160 19.81 -5.65 -15.10
CA SER A 160 18.83 -5.85 -16.16
C SER A 160 18.40 -4.54 -16.82
N GLU A 161 18.16 -4.57 -18.14
CA GLU A 161 17.69 -3.42 -18.91
C GLU A 161 16.38 -2.85 -18.37
N ILE A 162 15.45 -3.72 -17.97
CA ILE A 162 14.17 -3.28 -17.41
C ILE A 162 14.32 -2.56 -16.06
N ASN A 163 15.25 -2.99 -15.20
CA ASN A 163 15.54 -2.29 -13.96
C ASN A 163 16.21 -0.94 -14.21
N LYS A 164 17.10 -0.86 -15.21
CA LYS A 164 17.67 0.42 -15.65
C LYS A 164 16.58 1.38 -16.15
N LYS A 165 15.61 0.89 -16.92
CA LYS A 165 14.44 1.68 -17.37
C LYS A 165 13.60 2.20 -16.20
N PHE A 166 13.31 1.37 -15.20
CA PHE A 166 12.63 1.84 -14.00
C PHE A 166 13.46 2.85 -13.20
N PHE A 167 14.76 2.59 -13.04
CA PHE A 167 15.66 3.50 -12.36
C PHE A 167 15.77 4.85 -13.07
N ALA A 168 15.73 4.89 -14.41
CA ALA A 168 15.73 6.13 -15.16
C ALA A 168 14.52 7.03 -14.78
N ILE A 169 13.34 6.45 -14.61
CA ILE A 169 12.14 7.18 -14.13
C ILE A 169 12.35 7.70 -12.70
N ILE A 170 12.88 6.85 -11.80
CA ILE A 170 13.17 7.24 -10.42
C ILE A 170 14.18 8.40 -10.40
N LYS A 171 15.29 8.25 -11.13
CA LYS A 171 16.37 9.24 -11.22
C LYS A 171 15.86 10.57 -11.76
N GLN A 172 15.07 10.56 -12.83
CA GLN A 172 14.49 11.76 -13.41
C GLN A 172 13.61 12.52 -12.41
N TYR A 173 12.88 11.83 -11.54
CA TYR A 173 12.08 12.46 -10.51
C TYR A 173 12.90 12.89 -9.30
N VAL A 174 13.84 12.09 -8.85
CA VAL A 174 14.58 12.34 -7.61
C VAL A 174 15.59 13.47 -7.77
N GLN A 175 16.15 13.67 -8.97
CA GLN A 175 17.15 14.73 -9.22
C GLN A 175 16.60 16.15 -9.02
N ILE A 176 15.28 16.35 -9.08
CA ILE A 176 14.63 17.65 -8.85
C ILE A 176 14.23 17.90 -7.39
N LEU A 177 14.47 16.94 -6.49
CA LEU A 177 14.09 17.03 -5.08
C LEU A 177 15.29 17.30 -4.18
N ASP A 178 15.10 18.00 -3.07
CA ASP A 178 16.12 18.12 -2.03
C ASP A 178 16.26 16.82 -1.22
N GLU A 179 17.39 16.63 -0.52
CA GLU A 179 17.68 15.38 0.20
C GLU A 179 16.62 15.00 1.24
N ASP A 180 16.10 16.00 1.94
CA ASP A 180 15.09 15.85 2.98
C ASP A 180 13.65 15.97 2.48
N GLU A 181 13.47 16.21 1.20
CA GLU A 181 12.17 16.34 0.58
C GLU A 181 11.49 14.96 0.44
N GLU A 182 10.18 14.98 0.65
CA GLU A 182 9.30 13.84 0.48
C GLU A 182 9.09 13.51 -1.00
N LEU A 183 9.31 12.26 -1.41
CA LEU A 183 9.03 11.81 -2.77
C LEU A 183 7.56 12.02 -3.14
N PHE A 184 6.65 11.70 -2.22
CA PHE A 184 5.22 11.69 -2.52
C PHE A 184 4.44 12.42 -1.43
N PRO A 185 4.41 13.78 -1.46
CA PRO A 185 3.72 14.60 -0.48
C PRO A 185 2.18 14.59 -0.67
N ILE A 186 1.61 13.44 -1.04
CA ILE A 186 0.19 13.22 -1.31
C ILE A 186 -0.39 12.17 -0.36
N GLY A 187 -1.67 12.29 -0.04
CA GLY A 187 -2.38 11.30 0.78
C GLY A 187 -2.77 10.04 0.01
N ILE A 188 -3.05 8.96 0.75
CA ILE A 188 -3.41 7.63 0.23
C ILE A 188 -4.52 7.70 -0.83
N ARG A 189 -5.63 8.40 -0.57
CA ARG A 189 -6.76 8.47 -1.52
C ARG A 189 -6.37 9.07 -2.87
N ARG A 190 -5.53 10.11 -2.86
CA ARG A 190 -5.05 10.73 -4.11
C ARG A 190 -4.15 9.77 -4.88
N ALA A 191 -3.27 9.08 -4.17
CA ALA A 191 -2.40 8.06 -4.76
C ALA A 191 -3.22 6.90 -5.35
N GLU A 192 -4.23 6.38 -4.65
CA GLU A 192 -5.14 5.35 -5.16
C GLU A 192 -5.83 5.79 -6.46
N ASN A 193 -6.34 7.02 -6.50
CA ASN A 193 -6.98 7.56 -7.70
C ASN A 193 -6.02 7.66 -8.88
N ILE A 194 -4.77 8.06 -8.66
CA ILE A 194 -3.73 8.11 -9.71
C ILE A 194 -3.48 6.71 -10.27
N ILE A 195 -3.34 5.71 -9.39
CA ILE A 195 -3.05 4.32 -9.76
C ILE A 195 -4.24 3.70 -10.51
N LEU A 196 -5.46 3.94 -10.04
CA LEU A 196 -6.70 3.50 -10.69
C LEU A 196 -6.86 4.11 -12.09
N LYS A 197 -6.56 5.41 -12.26
CA LYS A 197 -6.57 6.07 -13.57
C LYS A 197 -5.53 5.51 -14.54
N ALA A 198 -4.40 5.02 -14.02
CA ALA A 198 -3.41 4.30 -14.80
C ALA A 198 -3.82 2.85 -15.12
N GLY A 199 -5.03 2.44 -14.74
CA GLY A 199 -5.56 1.10 -15.00
C GLY A 199 -4.99 0.04 -14.06
N PHE A 200 -4.54 0.42 -12.86
CA PHE A 200 -3.99 -0.50 -11.88
C PHE A 200 -4.72 -0.42 -10.54
N ASN A 201 -4.67 -1.51 -9.79
CA ASN A 201 -4.98 -1.49 -8.37
C ASN A 201 -3.66 -1.58 -7.54
N PRO A 202 -3.51 -0.83 -6.42
CA PRO A 202 -2.27 -0.88 -5.63
C PRO A 202 -1.96 -2.26 -5.03
N HIS A 203 -2.99 -2.97 -4.55
CA HIS A 203 -2.83 -4.31 -4.01
C HIS A 203 -2.51 -5.32 -5.12
N PHE A 204 -3.14 -5.17 -6.28
CA PHE A 204 -2.82 -5.94 -7.47
C PHE A 204 -1.37 -5.74 -7.93
N LEU A 205 -0.89 -4.50 -8.04
CA LEU A 205 0.52 -4.21 -8.40
C LEU A 205 1.51 -4.88 -7.44
N ARG A 206 1.20 -4.82 -6.14
CA ARG A 206 1.96 -5.55 -5.12
C ARG A 206 1.94 -7.07 -5.40
N SER A 207 0.77 -7.63 -5.70
CA SER A 207 0.62 -9.05 -6.01
C SER A 207 1.47 -9.45 -7.22
N VAL A 208 1.37 -8.69 -8.31
CA VAL A 208 2.15 -8.91 -9.54
C VAL A 208 3.64 -8.90 -9.26
N ARG A 209 4.15 -7.89 -8.51
CA ARG A 209 5.58 -7.87 -8.18
C ARG A 209 6.00 -9.10 -7.38
N LEU A 210 5.22 -9.50 -6.37
CA LEU A 210 5.54 -10.67 -5.55
C LEU A 210 5.58 -11.94 -6.41
N THR A 211 4.64 -12.11 -7.35
CA THR A 211 4.68 -13.20 -8.33
C THR A 211 5.92 -13.12 -9.22
N HIS A 212 6.29 -11.93 -9.72
CA HIS A 212 7.50 -11.74 -10.53
C HIS A 212 8.78 -12.06 -9.76
N LEU A 213 8.84 -11.76 -8.46
CA LEU A 213 9.96 -12.12 -7.60
C LEU A 213 10.10 -13.64 -7.45
N VAL A 214 8.99 -14.36 -7.36
CA VAL A 214 9.02 -15.83 -7.37
C VAL A 214 9.48 -16.33 -8.73
N LYS A 215 8.77 -15.99 -9.81
CA LYS A 215 8.96 -16.56 -11.14
C LYS A 215 10.29 -16.21 -11.79
N TYR A 216 10.76 -14.97 -11.65
CA TYR A 216 11.93 -14.48 -12.39
C TYR A 216 13.17 -14.31 -11.53
N HIS A 217 13.03 -14.38 -10.21
CA HIS A 217 14.12 -14.13 -9.27
C HIS A 217 14.26 -15.25 -8.23
N ASN A 218 13.51 -16.35 -8.38
CA ASN A 218 13.57 -17.53 -7.51
C ASN A 218 13.49 -17.17 -6.02
N PHE A 219 12.56 -16.27 -5.67
CA PHE A 219 12.32 -15.91 -4.29
C PHE A 219 11.64 -17.06 -3.54
N SER A 220 12.31 -17.57 -2.51
CA SER A 220 11.68 -18.45 -1.51
C SER A 220 10.68 -17.69 -0.65
N ASP A 221 9.88 -18.43 0.10
CA ASP A 221 8.92 -17.89 1.07
C ASP A 221 9.60 -16.98 2.13
N GLN A 222 10.80 -17.36 2.59
CA GLN A 222 11.61 -16.59 3.51
C GLN A 222 12.10 -15.28 2.88
N LYS A 223 12.59 -15.31 1.63
CA LYS A 223 12.99 -14.11 0.88
C LYS A 223 11.79 -13.19 0.66
N LEU A 224 10.63 -13.72 0.30
CA LEU A 224 9.39 -12.94 0.17
C LEU A 224 8.95 -12.33 1.51
N LYS A 225 9.03 -13.08 2.61
CA LYS A 225 8.69 -12.58 3.95
C LYS A 225 9.57 -11.37 4.30
N ALA A 226 10.88 -11.48 4.12
CA ALA A 226 11.83 -10.41 4.37
C ALA A 226 11.58 -9.20 3.46
N PHE A 227 11.45 -9.42 2.15
CA PHE A 227 11.24 -8.36 1.16
C PHE A 227 9.92 -7.61 1.37
N SER A 228 8.85 -8.34 1.62
CA SER A 228 7.49 -7.80 1.67
C SER A 228 7.12 -7.23 3.04
N GLY A 229 7.94 -7.48 4.06
CA GLY A 229 7.74 -7.07 5.45
C GLY A 229 6.62 -7.85 6.16
N TRP A 230 6.48 -9.15 5.88
CA TRP A 230 5.48 -9.97 6.55
C TRP A 230 5.96 -10.48 7.91
N SER A 231 5.00 -10.66 8.83
CA SER A 231 5.22 -11.29 10.13
C SER A 231 5.45 -12.80 10.02
N ASP A 232 4.86 -13.44 9.01
CA ASP A 232 4.90 -14.87 8.73
C ASP A 232 5.05 -15.14 7.22
N SER A 233 5.46 -16.35 6.85
CA SER A 233 5.62 -16.76 5.45
C SER A 233 4.34 -17.29 4.81
N ARG A 234 3.28 -17.57 5.59
CA ARG A 234 1.99 -18.07 5.07
C ARG A 234 1.44 -17.34 3.85
N PRO A 235 1.50 -15.99 3.76
CA PRO A 235 1.02 -15.28 2.56
C PRO A 235 1.81 -15.62 1.29
N ALA A 236 3.03 -16.14 1.40
CA ALA A 236 3.88 -16.54 0.27
C ALA A 236 3.26 -17.68 -0.55
N ALA A 237 2.48 -18.56 0.08
CA ALA A 237 1.84 -19.69 -0.58
C ALA A 237 0.94 -19.30 -1.76
N HIS A 238 0.38 -18.08 -1.74
CA HIS A 238 -0.43 -17.56 -2.87
C HIS A 238 0.40 -17.24 -4.11
N TYR A 239 1.70 -16.99 -3.95
CA TYR A 239 2.61 -16.56 -5.02
C TYR A 239 3.52 -17.70 -5.51
N ILE A 240 3.86 -18.65 -4.63
CA ILE A 240 4.72 -19.81 -4.92
C ILE A 240 3.90 -20.96 -5.53
N ARG A 241 2.91 -20.66 -6.37
CA ARG A 241 2.28 -21.72 -7.17
C ARG A 241 3.23 -22.04 -8.31
N ILE A 242 4.07 -23.06 -8.09
CA ILE A 242 5.01 -23.61 -9.06
C ILE A 242 4.17 -24.41 -10.07
N GLY A 243 4.17 -23.98 -11.33
CA GLY A 243 3.65 -24.78 -12.44
C GLY A 243 4.60 -25.95 -12.73
N TRP A 244 4.14 -26.96 -13.46
CA TRP A 244 5.03 -28.07 -13.84
C TRP A 244 6.20 -27.58 -14.73
N GLU A 245 5.99 -26.49 -15.49
CA GLU A 245 7.00 -25.82 -16.30
C GLU A 245 8.14 -25.22 -15.43
N ASP A 246 7.76 -24.69 -14.27
CA ASP A 246 8.72 -24.15 -13.29
C ASP A 246 9.52 -25.29 -12.63
N LEU A 247 8.90 -26.46 -12.42
CA LEU A 247 9.60 -27.66 -11.93
C LEU A 247 10.66 -28.13 -12.92
N VAL A 248 10.32 -28.21 -14.21
CA VAL A 248 11.25 -28.62 -15.27
C VAL A 248 12.43 -27.65 -15.39
N SER A 249 12.20 -26.35 -15.24
CA SER A 249 13.28 -25.34 -15.30
C SER A 249 14.23 -25.38 -14.09
N SER A 250 13.83 -26.07 -13.01
CA SER A 250 14.58 -26.18 -11.75
C SER A 250 15.30 -27.51 -11.57
N MET A 251 15.03 -28.49 -12.44
CA MET A 251 15.72 -29.77 -12.55
C MET A 251 16.90 -29.65 -13.51
#